data_AF-A0A7V9EF22-F1
#
_entry.id   AF-A0A7V9EF22-F1
#
_cell.length_a   1.000
_cell.length_b   1.000
_cell.length_c   1.000
_cell.angle_alpha   90.00
_cell.angle_beta   90.00
_cell.angle_gamma   90.00
#
_symmetry.space_group_name_H-M   'P 1'
#
loop_
_entity.id
_entity.type
_entity.pdbx_description
1 polymer ?
#
loop_
_entity_poly.entity_id
_entity_poly.type
_entity_poly.pdbx_seq_one_letter_code
_entity_poly.pdbx_strand_id
1 'polypeptide(L)'
;MAGGERFWVARARWRLRGAMLWPAFVVLTLVDGLVLYRLSPVGLAFSDLPGFAFIVATFGNLFLVAAIAPWMTRRLAGRRVPPPVDVEREVLKDRVGTALLVAGLVGVIAAGLGNRQVVVSETEATERNAAALTDYVMRSGNPELTRNRETANTHPLSEGYFRTCVARDNRQRAFCFYIDTNKQPTEVRRDDSQVPNNRMFPNGKLGR
;
A
#
# COMPACT_ATOMS: atom_id res chain seq x y z
N MET A 1 -44.14 35.08 14.05
CA MET A 1 -42.78 34.54 14.31
C MET A 1 -42.66 33.01 14.11
N ALA A 2 -43.74 32.23 14.05
CA ALA A 2 -43.71 30.77 13.89
C ALA A 2 -43.26 30.22 12.51
N GLY A 3 -43.18 31.06 11.46
CA GLY A 3 -42.73 30.64 10.13
C GLY A 3 -41.22 30.43 10.01
N GLY A 4 -40.42 31.18 10.79
CA GLY A 4 -38.97 31.11 10.76
C GLY A 4 -38.45 29.78 11.29
N GLU A 5 -38.93 29.32 12.44
CA GLU A 5 -38.51 28.05 13.04
C GLU A 5 -38.85 26.84 12.16
N ARG A 6 -40.03 26.82 11.53
CA ARG A 6 -40.42 25.76 10.59
C ARG A 6 -39.53 25.71 9.35
N PHE A 7 -39.10 26.86 8.84
CA PHE A 7 -38.18 26.96 7.71
C PHE A 7 -36.77 26.45 8.08
N TRP A 8 -36.23 26.86 9.22
CA TRP A 8 -34.91 26.42 9.69
C TRP A 8 -34.88 24.91 9.98
N VAL A 9 -35.93 24.37 10.60
CA VAL A 9 -36.03 22.92 10.87
C VAL A 9 -36.20 22.14 9.56
N ALA A 10 -37.00 22.61 8.61
CA ALA A 10 -37.14 21.96 7.30
C ALA A 10 -35.82 21.98 6.52
N ARG A 11 -35.09 23.10 6.51
CA ARG A 11 -33.79 23.27 5.85
C ARG A 11 -32.68 22.45 6.51
N ALA A 12 -32.65 22.40 7.85
CA ALA A 12 -31.71 21.56 8.60
C ALA A 12 -31.99 20.07 8.38
N ARG A 13 -33.26 19.67 8.39
CA ARG A 13 -33.69 18.30 8.10
C ARG A 13 -33.37 17.90 6.65
N TRP A 14 -33.42 18.84 5.71
CA TRP A 14 -33.00 18.63 4.33
C TRP A 14 -31.48 18.42 4.23
N ARG A 15 -30.68 19.22 4.94
CA ARG A 15 -29.22 19.02 5.03
C ARG A 15 -28.84 17.68 5.67
N LEU A 16 -29.59 17.27 6.71
CA LEU A 16 -29.37 16.00 7.40
C LEU A 16 -29.85 14.76 6.61
N ARG A 17 -30.74 14.91 5.63
CA ARG A 17 -31.31 13.78 4.85
C ARG A 17 -30.87 13.70 3.38
N GLY A 18 -30.29 14.76 2.82
CA GLY A 18 -29.95 14.81 1.39
C GLY A 18 -28.82 15.74 1.00
N ALA A 19 -28.03 16.25 1.97
CA ALA A 19 -26.79 16.97 1.68
C ALA A 19 -25.59 16.28 2.37
N MET A 20 -25.58 14.94 2.38
CA MET A 20 -24.50 14.19 3.02
C MET A 20 -23.26 14.11 2.13
N LEU A 21 -23.37 14.42 0.84
CA LEU A 21 -22.25 14.30 -0.09
C LEU A 21 -21.06 15.19 0.28
N TRP A 22 -21.28 16.45 0.65
CA TRP A 22 -20.19 17.35 1.03
C TRP A 22 -19.47 16.91 2.32
N PRO A 23 -20.18 16.67 3.46
CA PRO A 23 -19.49 16.21 4.66
C PRO A 23 -18.87 14.81 4.45
N ALA A 24 -19.53 13.91 3.72
CA ALA A 24 -18.95 12.62 3.36
C ALA A 24 -17.70 12.77 2.51
N PHE A 25 -17.69 13.67 1.52
CA PHE A 25 -16.50 13.94 0.70
C PHE A 25 -15.32 14.36 1.55
N VAL A 26 -15.51 15.33 2.46
CA VAL A 26 -14.42 15.81 3.33
C VAL A 26 -13.91 14.68 4.24
N VAL A 27 -14.81 14.00 4.94
CA VAL A 27 -14.43 12.94 5.89
C VAL A 27 -13.80 11.75 5.17
N LEU A 28 -14.43 11.24 4.11
CA LEU A 28 -13.94 10.08 3.38
C LEU A 28 -12.64 10.38 2.64
N THR A 29 -12.42 11.59 2.13
CA THR A 29 -11.13 11.96 1.51
C THR A 29 -10.00 11.99 2.53
N LEU A 30 -10.25 12.48 3.75
CA LEU A 30 -9.26 12.43 4.82
C LEU A 30 -8.96 11.00 5.25
N VAL A 31 -10.00 10.16 5.37
CA VAL A 31 -9.85 8.74 5.70
C VAL A 31 -9.11 8.00 4.59
N ASP A 32 -9.47 8.20 3.31
CA ASP A 32 -8.78 7.62 2.16
C ASP A 32 -7.31 8.02 2.12
N GLY A 33 -7.00 9.31 2.31
CA GLY A 33 -5.61 9.78 2.38
C GLY A 33 -4.84 9.10 3.50
N LEU A 34 -5.45 8.93 4.68
CA LEU A 34 -4.86 8.21 5.81
C LEU A 34 -4.68 6.71 5.51
N VAL A 35 -5.67 6.08 4.87
CA VAL A 35 -5.60 4.67 4.47
C VAL A 35 -4.49 4.48 3.44
N LEU A 36 -4.40 5.32 2.41
CA LEU A 36 -3.33 5.27 1.41
C LEU A 36 -1.94 5.49 2.03
N TYR A 37 -1.84 6.39 3.01
CA TYR A 37 -0.60 6.62 3.74
C TYR A 37 -0.18 5.42 4.59
N ARG A 38 -1.14 4.72 5.23
CA ARG A 38 -0.87 3.58 6.12
C ARG A 38 -0.76 2.24 5.40
N LEU A 39 -1.59 2.04 4.39
CA LEU A 39 -1.70 0.85 3.56
C LEU A 39 -1.36 1.26 2.13
N SER A 40 -0.07 1.32 1.79
CA SER A 40 0.35 1.61 0.42
C SER A 40 -0.16 0.51 -0.52
N PRO A 41 -1.17 0.77 -1.37
CA PRO A 41 -1.77 -0.27 -2.19
C PRO A 41 -0.89 -0.67 -3.37
N VAL A 42 0.14 0.13 -3.68
CA VAL A 42 0.91 0.05 -4.94
C VAL A 42 2.40 -0.16 -4.73
N GLY A 43 2.86 -0.40 -3.49
CA GLY A 43 4.30 -0.46 -3.17
C GLY A 43 5.04 0.87 -3.37
N LEU A 44 4.34 1.92 -3.83
CA LEU A 44 4.81 3.29 -3.85
C LEU A 44 5.03 3.71 -2.39
N ALA A 45 6.25 4.10 -2.06
CA ALA A 45 6.60 4.63 -0.75
C ALA A 45 5.95 6.01 -0.55
N PHE A 46 4.64 6.03 -0.26
CA PHE A 46 3.93 7.24 0.20
C PHE A 46 4.48 7.73 1.57
N SER A 47 5.38 6.97 2.20
CA SER A 47 6.11 7.31 3.42
C SER A 47 6.98 8.56 3.26
N ASP A 48 7.55 8.78 2.08
CA ASP A 48 8.54 9.85 1.87
C ASP A 48 7.88 11.21 1.70
N LEU A 49 6.60 11.23 1.30
CA LEU A 49 5.80 12.43 1.05
C LEU A 49 4.36 12.22 1.53
N PRO A 50 4.06 12.39 2.84
CA PRO A 50 2.72 12.16 3.39
C PRO A 50 1.64 13.00 2.70
N GLY A 51 1.98 14.19 2.18
CA GLY A 51 1.04 15.03 1.44
C GLY A 51 0.56 14.45 0.11
N PHE A 52 1.36 13.59 -0.53
CA PHE A 52 1.01 13.02 -1.84
C PHE A 52 -0.19 12.07 -1.75
N ALA A 53 -0.31 11.31 -0.66
CA ALA A 53 -1.44 10.41 -0.42
C ALA A 53 -2.78 11.17 -0.37
N PHE A 54 -2.83 12.31 0.31
CA PHE A 54 -4.03 13.15 0.39
C PHE A 54 -4.38 13.80 -0.95
N ILE A 55 -3.38 14.17 -1.75
CA ILE A 55 -3.59 14.70 -3.11
C ILE A 55 -4.26 13.63 -3.98
N VAL A 56 -3.71 12.41 -3.99
CA VAL A 56 -4.27 11.28 -4.76
C VAL A 56 -5.69 10.96 -4.30
N ALA A 57 -5.93 10.88 -2.99
CA ALA A 57 -7.27 10.68 -2.43
C ALA A 57 -8.25 11.78 -2.89
N THR A 58 -7.80 13.04 -2.87
CA THR A 58 -8.61 14.18 -3.30
C THR A 58 -9.00 14.06 -4.76
N PHE A 59 -8.04 13.82 -5.66
CA PHE A 59 -8.31 13.67 -7.08
C PHE A 59 -9.20 12.47 -7.39
N GLY A 60 -8.96 11.32 -6.74
CA GLY A 60 -9.78 10.12 -6.89
C GLY A 60 -11.24 10.35 -6.48
N ASN A 61 -11.45 10.94 -5.31
CA ASN A 61 -12.79 11.26 -4.81
C ASN A 61 -13.47 12.35 -5.64
N LEU A 62 -12.72 13.34 -6.13
CA LEU A 62 -13.25 14.36 -7.01
C LEU A 62 -13.71 13.75 -8.34
N PHE A 63 -12.95 12.79 -8.89
CA PHE A 63 -13.35 12.07 -10.10
C PHE A 63 -14.63 11.25 -9.88
N LEU A 64 -14.75 10.53 -8.74
CA LEU A 64 -15.95 9.79 -8.38
C LEU A 64 -17.19 10.71 -8.31
N VAL A 65 -17.06 11.87 -7.68
CA VAL A 65 -18.19 12.79 -7.45
C VAL A 65 -18.51 13.65 -8.68
N ALA A 66 -17.50 14.09 -9.43
CA ALA A 66 -17.67 15.01 -10.56
C ALA A 66 -17.98 14.31 -11.88
N ALA A 67 -17.42 13.12 -12.12
CA ALA A 67 -17.60 12.39 -13.38
C ALA A 67 -18.55 11.20 -13.22
N ILE A 68 -18.31 10.33 -12.24
CA ILE A 68 -19.03 9.05 -12.13
C ILE A 68 -20.43 9.25 -11.54
N ALA A 69 -20.57 10.04 -10.48
CA ALA A 69 -21.87 10.25 -9.82
C ALA A 69 -22.94 10.86 -10.75
N PRO A 70 -22.68 11.91 -11.56
CA PRO A 70 -23.67 12.46 -12.48
C PRO A 70 -24.02 11.48 -13.59
N TRP A 71 -23.04 10.76 -14.14
CA TRP A 71 -23.27 9.74 -15.15
C TRP A 71 -24.18 8.62 -14.62
N MET A 72 -23.87 8.09 -13.44
CA MET A 72 -24.63 7.00 -12.83
C MET A 72 -26.03 7.45 -12.40
N THR A 73 -26.16 8.69 -11.92
CA THR A 73 -27.47 9.30 -11.61
C THR A 73 -28.33 9.43 -12.86
N ARG A 74 -27.79 9.90 -13.99
CA ARG A 74 -28.52 9.98 -15.27
C ARG A 74 -29.01 8.59 -15.72
N ARG A 75 -28.14 7.59 -15.62
CA ARG A 75 -28.49 6.20 -15.99
C ARG A 75 -29.59 5.61 -15.12
N LEU A 76 -29.54 5.86 -13.80
CA LEU A 76 -30.55 5.37 -12.85
C LEU A 76 -31.88 6.12 -12.98
N ALA A 77 -31.84 7.44 -13.19
CA ALA A 77 -33.04 8.24 -13.39
C ALA A 77 -33.79 7.84 -14.68
N GLY A 78 -33.08 7.52 -15.76
CA GLY A 78 -33.68 7.06 -17.02
C GLY A 78 -34.38 5.69 -16.93
N ARG A 79 -34.19 4.94 -15.83
CA ARG A 79 -34.86 3.66 -15.58
C ARG A 79 -36.14 3.79 -14.75
N ARG A 80 -36.46 4.98 -14.23
CA ARG A 80 -37.64 5.21 -13.39
C ARG A 80 -38.84 5.65 -14.23
N VAL A 81 -40.01 5.07 -13.95
CA VAL A 81 -41.29 5.46 -14.51
C VAL A 81 -42.28 5.63 -13.35
N PRO A 82 -42.83 6.84 -13.12
CA PRO A 82 -42.58 8.09 -13.84
C PRO A 82 -41.16 8.66 -13.59
N PRO A 83 -40.69 9.58 -14.46
CA PRO A 83 -39.40 10.25 -14.26
C PRO A 83 -39.39 11.07 -12.96
N PRO A 84 -38.26 11.09 -12.21
CA PRO A 84 -38.18 11.80 -10.94
C PRO A 84 -38.25 13.32 -11.14
N VAL A 85 -39.02 13.99 -10.28
CA VAL A 85 -39.04 15.45 -10.15
C VAL A 85 -37.69 15.99 -9.68
N ASP A 86 -37.40 17.28 -9.91
CA ASP A 86 -36.07 17.88 -9.69
C ASP A 86 -35.51 17.63 -8.28
N VAL A 87 -36.35 17.78 -7.25
CA VAL A 87 -35.97 17.55 -5.85
C VAL A 87 -35.54 16.09 -5.61
N GLU A 88 -36.22 15.11 -6.23
CA GLU A 88 -35.85 13.71 -6.12
C GLU A 88 -34.55 13.39 -6.87
N ARG A 89 -34.29 14.08 -7.98
CA ARG A 89 -33.06 13.94 -8.76
C ARG A 89 -31.85 14.45 -7.98
N GLU A 90 -31.99 15.55 -7.24
CA GLU A 90 -30.93 16.06 -6.36
C GLU A 90 -30.61 15.07 -5.23
N VAL A 91 -31.63 14.54 -4.56
CA VAL A 91 -31.46 13.52 -3.51
C VAL A 91 -30.82 12.25 -4.06
N LEU A 92 -31.21 11.83 -5.28
CA LEU A 92 -30.61 10.67 -5.93
C LEU A 92 -29.12 10.90 -6.21
N LYS A 93 -28.75 12.09 -6.69
CA LYS A 93 -27.35 12.46 -6.94
C LYS A 93 -26.52 12.45 -5.66
N ASP A 94 -27.04 13.03 -4.56
CA ASP A 94 -26.37 13.05 -3.25
C ASP A 94 -26.10 11.63 -2.72
N ARG A 95 -27.11 10.75 -2.80
CA ARG A 95 -26.99 9.35 -2.38
C ARG A 95 -26.02 8.55 -3.25
N VAL A 96 -26.09 8.71 -4.56
CA VAL A 96 -25.19 8.02 -5.50
C VAL A 96 -23.74 8.46 -5.28
N GLY A 97 -23.49 9.76 -5.12
CA GLY A 97 -22.14 10.26 -4.83
C GLY A 97 -21.62 9.75 -3.49
N THR A 98 -22.45 9.77 -2.44
CA THR A 98 -22.05 9.25 -1.11
C THR A 98 -21.76 7.76 -1.16
N ALA A 99 -22.59 6.96 -1.85
CA ALA A 99 -22.37 5.54 -2.01
C ALA A 99 -21.09 5.23 -2.80
N LEU A 100 -20.78 6.03 -3.84
CA LEU A 100 -19.54 5.91 -4.60
C LEU A 100 -18.29 6.17 -3.75
N LEU A 101 -18.32 7.19 -2.90
CA LEU A 101 -17.20 7.48 -2.00
C LEU A 101 -16.98 6.34 -1.00
N VAL A 102 -18.05 5.81 -0.39
CA VAL A 102 -17.94 4.66 0.52
C VAL A 102 -17.41 3.42 -0.19
N ALA A 103 -17.91 3.14 -1.40
CA ALA A 103 -17.43 2.02 -2.20
C ALA A 103 -15.96 2.21 -2.62
N GLY A 104 -15.55 3.44 -2.94
CA GLY A 104 -14.16 3.81 -3.23
C GLY A 104 -13.24 3.50 -2.04
N LEU A 105 -13.59 3.98 -0.85
CA LEU A 105 -12.84 3.70 0.38
C LEU A 105 -12.71 2.19 0.65
N VAL A 106 -13.79 1.43 0.52
CA VAL A 106 -13.75 -0.03 0.67
C VAL A 106 -12.80 -0.67 -0.34
N GLY A 107 -12.82 -0.20 -1.60
CA GLY A 107 -11.90 -0.64 -2.64
C GLY A 107 -10.44 -0.34 -2.31
N VAL A 108 -10.14 0.86 -1.80
CA VAL A 108 -8.78 1.24 -1.38
C VAL A 108 -8.30 0.38 -0.21
N ILE A 109 -9.15 0.16 0.81
CA ILE A 109 -8.83 -0.71 1.94
C ILE A 109 -8.54 -2.15 1.45
N ALA A 110 -9.39 -2.70 0.58
CA ALA A 110 -9.20 -4.04 0.05
C ALA A 110 -7.89 -4.17 -0.74
N ALA A 111 -7.57 -3.19 -1.59
CA ALA A 111 -6.30 -3.15 -2.33
C ALA A 111 -5.09 -3.03 -1.39
N GLY A 112 -5.17 -2.15 -0.38
CA GLY A 112 -4.12 -1.96 0.62
C GLY A 112 -3.87 -3.21 1.46
N LEU A 113 -4.93 -3.91 1.87
CA LEU A 113 -4.81 -5.16 2.62
C LEU A 113 -4.25 -6.30 1.75
N GLY A 114 -4.64 -6.38 0.47
CA GLY A 114 -4.08 -7.34 -0.47
C GLY A 114 -2.58 -7.16 -0.67
N ASN A 115 -2.12 -5.90 -0.78
CA ASN A 115 -0.70 -5.60 -0.99
C ASN A 115 0.17 -5.79 0.26
N ARG A 116 -0.41 -5.76 1.48
CA ARG A 116 0.32 -5.97 2.74
C ARG A 116 0.99 -7.34 2.82
N GLN A 117 0.45 -8.36 2.14
CA GLN A 117 1.04 -9.70 2.11
C GLN A 117 2.42 -9.72 1.42
N VAL A 118 2.67 -8.81 0.47
CA VAL A 118 3.96 -8.69 -0.24
C VAL A 118 5.04 -8.04 0.65
N VAL A 119 4.66 -7.27 1.67
CA VAL A 119 5.63 -6.69 2.63
C VAL A 119 5.96 -7.68 3.77
N VAL A 120 5.03 -8.59 4.09
CA VAL A 120 5.28 -9.67 5.07
C VAL A 120 6.08 -10.82 4.43
N SER A 121 5.96 -11.05 3.12
CA SER A 121 6.84 -11.99 2.42
C SER A 121 8.31 -11.56 2.47
N GLU A 122 8.62 -10.26 2.51
CA GLU A 122 10.01 -9.81 2.72
C GLU A 122 10.55 -10.22 4.09
N THR A 123 9.73 -10.24 5.14
CA THR A 123 10.17 -10.64 6.49
C THR A 123 10.34 -12.15 6.58
N GLU A 124 9.38 -12.93 6.08
CA GLU A 124 9.50 -14.39 6.06
C GLU A 124 10.64 -14.86 5.14
N ALA A 125 10.82 -14.23 3.97
CA ALA A 125 11.92 -14.52 3.07
C ALA A 125 13.28 -14.12 3.68
N THR A 126 13.33 -13.02 4.43
CA THR A 126 14.55 -12.64 5.16
C THR A 126 14.87 -13.63 6.28
N GLU A 127 13.86 -14.12 7.02
CA GLU A 127 14.02 -15.16 8.04
C GLU A 127 14.46 -16.49 7.43
N ARG A 128 13.83 -16.92 6.32
CA ARG A 128 14.25 -18.13 5.57
C ARG A 128 15.67 -17.98 5.03
N ASN A 129 16.05 -16.80 4.55
CA ASN A 129 17.42 -16.51 4.12
C ASN A 129 18.42 -16.63 5.29
N ALA A 130 18.11 -16.04 6.45
CA ALA A 130 18.97 -16.13 7.63
C ALA A 130 19.10 -17.57 8.14
N ALA A 131 18.01 -18.33 8.16
CA ALA A 131 18.00 -19.74 8.56
C ALA A 131 18.82 -20.61 7.59
N ALA A 132 18.63 -20.44 6.27
CA ALA A 132 19.36 -21.18 5.25
C ALA A 132 20.87 -20.87 5.26
N LEU A 133 21.24 -19.59 5.46
CA LEU A 133 22.64 -19.22 5.64
C LEU A 133 23.23 -19.88 6.89
N THR A 134 22.52 -19.82 8.02
CA THR A 134 22.99 -20.40 9.28
C THR A 134 23.22 -21.90 9.13
N ASP A 135 22.26 -22.62 8.54
CA ASP A 135 22.36 -24.05 8.27
C ASP A 135 23.52 -24.37 7.31
N TYR A 136 23.74 -23.55 6.27
CA TYR A 136 24.90 -23.68 5.39
C TYR A 136 26.23 -23.47 6.14
N VAL A 137 26.34 -22.41 6.94
CA VAL A 137 27.56 -22.09 7.72
C VAL A 137 27.90 -23.23 8.66
N MET A 138 26.90 -23.74 9.40
CA MET A 138 27.09 -24.83 10.35
C MET A 138 27.52 -26.13 9.66
N ARG A 139 26.98 -26.44 8.48
CA ARG A 139 27.39 -27.60 7.67
C ARG A 139 28.74 -27.43 6.97
N SER A 140 29.15 -26.20 6.66
CA SER A 140 30.40 -25.93 5.93
C SER A 140 31.66 -26.30 6.72
N GLY A 141 31.59 -26.29 8.05
CA GLY A 141 32.73 -26.53 8.93
C GLY A 141 33.83 -25.46 8.86
N ASN A 142 33.62 -24.33 8.19
CA ASN A 142 34.63 -23.28 8.06
C ASN A 142 34.71 -22.43 9.35
N PRO A 143 35.84 -22.44 10.07
CA PRO A 143 35.96 -21.76 11.36
C PRO A 143 35.99 -20.24 11.23
N GLU A 144 36.52 -19.68 10.12
CA GLU A 144 36.51 -18.24 9.84
C GLU A 144 35.08 -17.76 9.60
N LEU A 145 34.30 -18.51 8.82
CA LEU A 145 32.91 -18.20 8.51
C LEU A 145 32.02 -18.32 9.76
N THR A 146 32.24 -19.34 10.58
CA THR A 146 31.48 -19.56 11.83
C THR A 146 31.72 -18.44 12.84
N ARG A 147 32.97 -18.02 13.04
CA ARG A 147 33.31 -16.92 13.98
C ARG A 147 32.75 -15.58 13.53
N ASN A 148 32.74 -15.32 12.23
CA ASN A 148 32.30 -14.04 11.69
C ASN A 148 30.82 -14.02 11.30
N ARG A 149 30.04 -15.08 11.55
CA ARG A 149 28.65 -15.22 11.09
C ARG A 149 27.76 -14.02 11.41
N GLU A 150 27.99 -13.36 12.55
CA GLU A 150 27.20 -12.21 13.02
C GLU A 150 27.50 -10.92 12.24
N THR A 151 28.54 -10.92 11.42
CA THR A 151 28.86 -9.84 10.47
C THR A 151 28.12 -9.99 9.14
N ALA A 152 27.18 -10.93 9.05
CA ALA A 152 26.37 -11.15 7.85
C ALA A 152 25.63 -9.86 7.44
N ASN A 153 25.86 -9.44 6.22
CA ASN A 153 25.19 -8.31 5.58
C ASN A 153 24.41 -8.81 4.38
N THR A 154 23.08 -8.73 4.46
CA THR A 154 22.16 -9.14 3.40
C THR A 154 21.82 -7.96 2.50
N HIS A 155 21.85 -8.17 1.20
CA HIS A 155 21.33 -7.23 0.21
C HIS A 155 20.28 -7.93 -0.68
N PRO A 156 19.03 -7.43 -0.74
CA PRO A 156 18.03 -7.97 -1.64
C PRO A 156 18.39 -7.65 -3.10
N LEU A 157 18.30 -8.65 -3.98
CA LEU A 157 18.52 -8.49 -5.42
C LEU A 157 17.20 -8.50 -6.19
N SER A 158 16.26 -9.37 -5.80
CA SER A 158 14.88 -9.40 -6.28
C SER A 158 14.00 -10.09 -5.23
N GLU A 159 12.69 -10.17 -5.47
CA GLU A 159 11.76 -10.84 -4.54
C GLU A 159 12.19 -12.28 -4.25
N GLY A 160 12.44 -12.60 -2.98
CA GLY A 160 12.90 -13.91 -2.51
C GLY A 160 14.32 -14.29 -2.89
N TYR A 161 15.10 -13.40 -3.53
CA TYR A 161 16.48 -13.65 -3.96
C TYR A 161 17.45 -12.63 -3.35
N PHE A 162 18.38 -13.12 -2.55
CA PHE A 162 19.26 -12.30 -1.72
C PHE A 162 20.72 -12.59 -2.01
N ARG A 163 21.57 -11.57 -1.83
CA ARG A 163 23.02 -11.73 -1.69
C ARG A 163 23.42 -11.46 -0.26
N THR A 164 23.86 -12.48 0.46
CA THR A 164 24.29 -12.35 1.85
C THR A 164 25.79 -12.56 1.96
N CYS A 165 26.50 -11.58 2.53
CA CYS A 165 27.95 -11.59 2.65
C CYS A 165 28.38 -11.57 4.12
N VAL A 166 29.24 -12.52 4.52
CA VAL A 166 29.86 -12.58 5.86
C VAL A 166 31.27 -12.04 5.75
N ALA A 167 31.66 -11.11 6.63
CA ALA A 167 33.01 -10.54 6.59
C ALA A 167 34.07 -11.61 6.87
N ARG A 168 35.20 -11.50 6.18
CA ARG A 168 36.42 -12.27 6.51
C ARG A 168 37.19 -11.58 7.62
N ASP A 169 38.18 -12.27 8.18
CA ASP A 169 39.10 -11.69 9.17
C ASP A 169 39.79 -10.45 8.58
N ASN A 170 40.13 -10.51 7.29
CA ASN A 170 40.43 -9.32 6.50
C ASN A 170 39.11 -8.66 6.04
N ARG A 171 38.69 -7.61 6.76
CA ARG A 171 37.45 -6.84 6.54
C ARG A 171 37.28 -6.24 5.13
N GLN A 172 38.32 -6.29 4.29
CA GLN A 172 38.27 -5.88 2.88
C GLN A 172 37.59 -6.92 1.98
N ARG A 173 37.41 -8.16 2.45
CA ARG A 173 36.89 -9.30 1.71
C ARG A 173 35.74 -9.97 2.48
N ALA A 174 34.85 -10.64 1.77
CA ALA A 174 33.73 -11.36 2.35
C ALA A 174 33.53 -12.73 1.72
N PHE A 175 32.89 -13.64 2.46
CA PHE A 175 32.26 -14.83 1.92
C PHE A 175 30.83 -14.46 1.53
N CYS A 176 30.53 -14.47 0.24
CA CYS A 176 29.22 -14.08 -0.27
C CYS A 176 28.45 -15.30 -0.79
N PHE A 177 27.13 -15.25 -0.66
CA PHE A 177 26.21 -16.29 -1.06
C PHE A 177 24.99 -15.68 -1.74
N TYR A 178 24.55 -16.32 -2.82
CA TYR A 178 23.22 -16.11 -3.39
C TYR A 178 22.25 -17.09 -2.74
N ILE A 179 21.15 -16.57 -2.22
CA ILE A 179 20.14 -17.36 -1.50
C ILE A 179 18.79 -17.13 -2.16
N ASP A 180 18.23 -18.22 -2.69
CA ASP A 180 16.92 -18.23 -3.35
C ASP A 180 15.88 -18.93 -2.46
N THR A 181 15.05 -18.11 -1.83
CA THR A 181 13.99 -18.53 -0.91
C THR A 181 12.68 -18.90 -1.63
N ASN A 182 12.60 -18.69 -2.95
CA ASN A 182 11.46 -19.11 -3.76
C ASN A 182 11.52 -20.61 -4.11
N LYS A 183 12.70 -21.23 -3.98
CA LYS A 183 12.89 -22.67 -4.17
C LYS A 183 12.64 -23.45 -2.87
N GLN A 184 12.11 -24.67 -3.03
CA GLN A 184 11.91 -25.62 -1.94
C GLN A 184 12.67 -26.94 -2.25
N PRO A 185 13.74 -27.27 -1.49
CA PRO A 185 14.34 -26.49 -0.40
C PRO A 185 15.01 -25.20 -0.90
N THR A 186 15.22 -24.24 0.01
CA THR A 186 15.93 -22.98 -0.27
C THR A 186 17.32 -23.26 -0.82
N GLU A 187 17.64 -22.67 -1.97
CA GLU A 187 18.93 -22.87 -2.62
C GLU A 187 19.95 -21.86 -2.09
N VAL A 188 21.11 -22.36 -1.64
CA VAL A 188 22.25 -21.53 -1.23
C VAL A 188 23.41 -21.82 -2.16
N ARG A 189 23.82 -20.83 -2.93
CA ARG A 189 24.95 -20.93 -3.85
C ARG A 189 26.04 -19.94 -3.46
N ARG A 190 27.28 -20.40 -3.39
CA ARG A 190 28.42 -19.52 -3.13
C ARG A 190 28.60 -18.54 -4.29
N ASP A 191 28.84 -17.29 -3.95
CA ASP A 191 29.30 -16.27 -4.89
C ASP A 191 30.84 -16.29 -4.92
N ASP A 192 31.41 -16.39 -6.11
CA ASP A 192 32.86 -16.38 -6.31
C ASP A 192 33.47 -15.01 -6.05
N SER A 193 32.65 -13.95 -6.10
CA SER A 193 33.07 -12.60 -5.75
C SER A 193 33.34 -12.46 -4.25
N GLN A 194 34.55 -12.04 -3.91
CA GLN A 194 34.93 -11.71 -2.53
C GLN A 194 34.61 -10.25 -2.16
N VAL A 195 33.94 -9.51 -3.03
CA VAL A 195 33.62 -8.10 -2.83
C VAL A 195 32.40 -7.98 -1.90
N PRO A 196 32.52 -7.30 -0.75
CA PRO A 196 31.41 -7.14 0.19
C PRO A 196 30.29 -6.26 -0.41
N ASN A 197 29.06 -6.47 0.08
CA ASN A 197 27.87 -5.77 -0.40
C ASN A 197 27.99 -4.25 -0.34
N ASN A 198 28.58 -3.69 0.72
CA ASN A 198 28.78 -2.24 0.84
C ASN A 198 29.67 -1.62 -0.26
N ARG A 199 30.52 -2.42 -0.92
CA ARG A 199 31.33 -1.97 -2.06
C ARG A 199 30.69 -2.27 -3.39
N MET A 200 30.02 -3.42 -3.49
CA MET A 200 29.31 -3.78 -4.72
C MET A 200 28.05 -2.91 -4.92
N PHE A 201 27.41 -2.48 -3.83
CA PHE A 201 26.18 -1.69 -3.81
C PHE A 201 26.32 -0.46 -2.89
N PRO A 202 27.16 0.51 -3.24
CA PRO A 202 27.53 1.63 -2.36
C PRO A 202 26.36 2.55 -1.99
N ASN A 203 25.25 2.49 -2.74
CA ASN A 203 24.07 3.34 -2.52
C ASN A 203 22.83 2.57 -2.01
N GLY A 204 22.94 1.27 -1.71
CA GLY A 204 21.83 0.45 -1.21
C GLY A 204 20.59 0.37 -2.12
N LYS A 205 20.65 0.87 -3.36
CA LYS A 205 19.52 0.91 -4.28
C LYS A 205 19.52 -0.33 -5.16
N LEU A 206 18.38 -1.03 -5.15
CA LEU A 206 18.04 -2.03 -6.17
C LEU A 206 18.31 -1.45 -7.56
N GLY A 207 18.94 -2.25 -8.41
CA GLY A 207 18.83 -2.05 -9.86
C GLY A 207 17.35 -2.05 -10.21
N ARG A 208 16.92 -1.00 -10.93
CA ARG A 208 15.54 -0.83 -11.40
C ARG A 208 15.10 -2.00 -12.26
#